data_AF-A0A7C1PA47-F1
#
_entry.id   AF-A0A7C1PA47-F1
#
_cell.length_a   1.000
_cell.length_b   1.000
_cell.length_c   1.000
_cell.angle_alpha   90.00
_cell.angle_beta   90.00
_cell.angle_gamma   90.00
#
_symmetry.space_group_name_H-M   'P 1'
#
loop_
_entity.id
_entity.type
_entity.pdbx_description
1 polymer ?
#
loop_
_entity_poly.entity_id
_entity_poly.type
_entity_poly.pdbx_seq_one_letter_code
_entity_poly.pdbx_strand_id
1 'polypeptide(L)'
;MTRSTLTLRHAALASTAVLVLALAGCSDDNGNFDITSQIGPDPVLPEPSQSLLPDLKVAEVVGWRENETPDVLEGFTITAYAHDLANPRTVHTLPNGDVLV
;
A
#
# COMPACT_ATOMS: atom_id res chain seq x y z
N MET A 1 47.55 31.85 8.31
CA MET A 1 46.52 31.26 7.39
C MET A 1 46.28 29.76 7.61
N THR A 2 47.11 29.02 8.35
CA THR A 2 47.02 27.55 8.56
C THR A 2 45.99 27.08 9.60
N ARG A 3 45.60 27.93 10.57
CA ARG A 3 44.62 27.56 11.61
C ARG A 3 43.18 27.55 11.11
N SER A 4 42.84 28.43 10.17
CA SER A 4 41.49 28.57 9.60
C SER A 4 41.13 27.43 8.65
N THR A 5 42.12 26.86 7.95
CA THR A 5 41.91 25.70 7.07
C THR A 5 41.76 24.42 7.87
N LEU A 6 42.44 24.31 9.02
CA LEU A 6 42.29 23.19 9.94
C LEU A 6 40.87 23.15 10.55
N THR A 7 40.36 24.29 11.05
CA THR A 7 39.00 24.37 11.62
C THR A 7 37.90 24.09 10.59
N LEU A 8 38.09 24.51 9.33
CA LEU A 8 37.14 24.21 8.24
C LEU A 8 37.06 22.71 7.91
N ARG A 9 38.19 22.00 7.95
CA ARG A 9 38.25 20.55 7.68
C ARG A 9 37.59 19.73 8.80
N HIS A 10 37.76 20.14 10.05
CA HIS A 10 37.09 19.48 11.19
C HIS A 10 35.57 19.72 11.18
N ALA A 11 35.13 20.93 10.80
CA ALA A 11 33.70 21.22 10.64
C ALA A 11 33.06 20.37 9.53
N ALA A 12 33.73 20.22 8.39
CA ALA A 12 33.26 19.38 7.28
C ALA A 12 33.21 17.88 7.63
N LEU A 13 34.19 17.38 8.40
CA LEU A 13 34.18 16.00 8.89
C LEU A 13 33.04 15.76 9.90
N ALA A 14 32.81 16.70 10.81
CA ALA A 14 31.74 16.62 11.79
C ALA A 14 30.35 16.63 11.12
N SER A 15 30.14 17.51 10.14
CA SER A 15 28.86 17.57 9.41
C SER A 15 28.59 16.29 8.61
N THR A 16 29.62 15.71 7.99
CA THR A 16 29.50 14.46 7.24
C THR A 16 29.17 13.29 8.17
N ALA A 17 29.81 13.22 9.35
CA ALA A 17 29.53 12.19 10.34
C ALA A 17 28.09 12.25 10.85
N VAL A 18 27.59 13.45 11.16
CA VAL A 18 26.20 13.66 11.60
C VAL A 18 25.20 13.22 10.52
N LEU A 19 25.46 13.55 9.25
CA LEU A 19 24.59 13.15 8.16
C LEU A 19 24.56 11.61 8.00
N VAL A 20 25.70 10.94 8.04
CA VAL A 20 25.77 9.46 7.94
C VAL A 20 25.04 8.79 9.11
N LEU A 21 25.18 9.30 10.33
CA LEU A 21 24.43 8.82 11.50
C LEU A 21 22.92 9.00 11.35
N ALA A 22 22.46 10.09 10.73
CA ALA A 22 21.05 10.32 10.46
C ALA A 22 20.47 9.35 9.40
N LEU A 23 21.27 8.96 8.39
CA LEU A 23 20.83 8.01 7.36
C LEU A 23 20.80 6.55 7.84
N ALA A 24 21.57 6.19 8.88
CA ALA A 24 21.57 4.83 9.42
C ALA A 24 20.23 4.42 10.08
N GLY A 25 19.35 5.38 10.39
CA GLY A 25 18.00 5.11 10.88
C GLY A 25 16.98 4.76 9.78
N CYS A 26 17.34 4.89 8.50
CA CYS A 26 16.46 4.59 7.36
C CYS A 26 16.68 3.17 6.79
N SER A 27 17.08 2.19 7.61
CA SER A 27 17.18 0.80 7.15
C SER A 27 15.82 0.12 7.22
N ASP A 28 15.31 -0.31 6.07
CA ASP A 28 14.05 -1.06 5.94
C ASP A 28 14.28 -2.52 6.39
N ASP A 29 13.62 -2.95 7.46
CA ASP A 29 13.78 -4.28 8.07
C ASP A 29 12.89 -5.33 7.37
N ASN A 30 13.00 -5.39 6.04
CA ASN A 30 12.25 -6.34 5.20
C ASN A 30 12.94 -7.71 5.17
N GLY A 31 13.44 -8.15 6.33
CA GLY A 31 14.23 -9.36 6.48
C GLY A 31 13.43 -10.60 6.08
N ASN A 32 13.69 -11.11 4.88
CA ASN A 32 13.47 -12.50 4.43
C ASN A 32 12.33 -13.24 5.15
N PHE A 33 11.09 -12.76 4.99
CA PHE A 33 9.92 -13.38 5.58
C PHE A 33 9.44 -14.56 4.73
N ASP A 34 9.31 -15.75 5.32
CA ASP A 34 8.80 -16.94 4.64
C ASP A 34 7.27 -16.89 4.54
N ILE A 35 6.76 -16.55 3.35
CA ILE A 35 5.33 -16.50 3.05
C ILE A 35 4.58 -17.82 3.29
N THR A 36 5.27 -18.96 3.26
CA THR A 36 4.63 -20.27 3.46
C THR A 36 4.19 -20.46 4.90
N SER A 37 4.81 -19.76 5.85
CA SER A 37 4.45 -19.76 7.27
C SER A 37 3.09 -19.10 7.57
N GLN A 38 2.52 -18.35 6.61
CA GLN A 38 1.19 -17.73 6.73
C GLN A 38 0.05 -18.60 6.14
N ILE A 39 0.34 -19.84 5.73
CA ILE A 39 -0.64 -20.74 5.10
C ILE A 39 -0.89 -21.94 6.01
N GLY A 40 -2.16 -22.23 6.28
CA GLY A 40 -2.57 -23.41 7.06
C GLY A 40 -3.57 -23.08 8.17
N PRO A 41 -3.96 -24.09 8.98
CA PRO A 41 -4.93 -23.90 10.06
C PRO A 41 -4.38 -23.11 11.26
N ASP A 42 -3.05 -23.00 11.39
CA ASP A 42 -2.38 -22.25 12.47
C ASP A 42 -1.19 -21.45 11.88
N PRO A 43 -1.47 -20.35 11.17
CA PRO A 43 -0.43 -19.54 10.53
C PRO A 43 0.33 -18.68 11.55
N VAL A 44 1.63 -18.48 11.32
CA VAL A 44 2.43 -17.57 12.12
C VAL A 44 2.09 -16.14 11.72
N LEU A 45 1.60 -15.35 12.68
CA LEU A 45 1.33 -13.92 12.49
C LEU A 45 2.50 -13.10 13.06
N PRO A 46 3.15 -12.24 12.25
CA PRO A 46 4.16 -11.33 12.78
C PRO A 46 3.53 -10.37 13.79
N GLU A 47 4.34 -9.93 14.75
CA GLU A 47 3.89 -8.95 15.73
C GLU A 47 3.51 -7.62 15.03
N PRO A 48 2.48 -6.90 15.51
CA PRO A 48 2.11 -5.62 14.93
C PRO A 48 3.26 -4.61 14.99
N SER A 49 3.65 -4.05 13.84
CA SER A 49 4.62 -2.95 13.79
C SER A 49 3.93 -1.60 14.07
N GLN A 50 4.56 -0.77 14.90
CA GLN A 50 4.09 0.58 15.20
C GLN A 50 5.14 1.58 14.73
N SER A 51 4.84 2.25 13.61
CA SER A 51 5.68 3.31 13.05
C SER A 51 5.05 4.68 13.32
N LEU A 52 5.89 5.72 13.50
CA LEU A 52 5.42 7.11 13.62
C LEU A 52 4.62 7.55 12.39
N LEU A 53 5.00 7.05 11.21
CA LEU A 53 4.25 7.19 9.97
C LEU A 53 3.96 5.78 9.42
N PRO A 54 2.69 5.40 9.26
CA PRO A 54 2.35 4.10 8.72
C PRO A 54 2.45 4.06 7.20
N ASP A 55 2.89 2.93 6.66
CA ASP A 55 2.81 2.66 5.23
C ASP A 55 1.36 2.32 4.85
N LEU A 56 0.71 3.24 4.13
CA LEU A 56 -0.64 3.04 3.63
C LEU A 56 -0.61 2.70 2.14
N LYS A 57 -0.98 1.45 1.81
CA LYS A 57 -1.12 1.00 0.43
C LYS A 57 -2.53 1.28 -0.08
N VAL A 58 -2.80 2.55 -0.38
CA VAL A 58 -4.08 2.97 -0.97
C VAL A 58 -4.08 2.62 -2.45
N ALA A 59 -4.99 1.74 -2.86
CA ALA A 59 -5.16 1.40 -4.27
C ALA A 59 -5.73 2.61 -5.03
N GLU A 60 -5.23 2.85 -6.25
CA GLU A 60 -5.81 3.83 -7.16
C GLU A 60 -7.20 3.37 -7.58
N VAL A 61 -8.19 4.26 -7.48
CA VAL A 61 -9.56 3.98 -7.93
C VAL A 61 -9.61 4.13 -9.44
N VAL A 62 -9.60 3.01 -10.16
CA VAL A 62 -9.84 2.98 -11.59
C VAL A 62 -11.34 2.82 -11.81
N GLY A 63 -11.99 3.88 -12.30
CA GLY A 63 -13.41 3.85 -12.68
C GLY A 63 -13.63 3.30 -14.09
N TRP A 64 -14.89 3.01 -14.40
CA TRP A 64 -15.34 2.65 -15.75
C TRP A 64 -15.59 3.93 -16.58
N ARG A 65 -15.28 3.90 -17.87
CA ARG A 65 -15.72 4.93 -18.82
C ARG A 65 -17.22 4.81 -19.09
N GLU A 66 -17.80 5.83 -19.70
CA GLU A 66 -19.20 5.81 -20.09
C GLU A 66 -19.49 4.64 -21.05
N ASN A 67 -20.47 3.81 -20.68
CA ASN A 67 -20.86 2.58 -21.39
C ASN A 67 -19.75 1.50 -21.50
N GLU A 68 -18.72 1.57 -20.68
CA GLU A 68 -17.71 0.52 -20.63
C GLU A 68 -18.26 -0.73 -19.91
N THR A 69 -17.93 -1.91 -20.46
CA THR A 69 -18.33 -3.21 -19.92
C THR A 69 -17.12 -4.13 -19.84
N PRO A 70 -17.06 -5.05 -18.87
CA PRO A 70 -16.01 -6.07 -18.84
C PRO A 70 -16.14 -7.01 -20.04
N ASP A 71 -15.01 -7.61 -20.40
CA ASP A 71 -15.01 -8.75 -21.32
C ASP A 71 -15.72 -9.95 -20.67
N VAL A 72 -16.56 -10.61 -21.45
CA VAL A 72 -17.31 -11.80 -21.04
C VAL A 72 -17.10 -12.94 -22.03
N LEU A 73 -17.37 -14.17 -21.60
CA LEU A 73 -17.26 -15.36 -22.45
C LEU A 73 -18.23 -15.31 -23.64
N GLU A 74 -17.92 -16.05 -24.70
CA GLU A 74 -18.77 -16.14 -25.89
C GLU A 74 -20.18 -16.64 -25.53
N GLY A 75 -21.20 -16.01 -26.11
CA GLY A 75 -22.61 -16.31 -25.83
C GLY A 75 -23.20 -15.62 -24.59
N PHE A 76 -22.39 -14.88 -23.82
CA PHE A 76 -22.87 -14.06 -22.71
C PHE A 76 -23.04 -12.59 -23.12
N THR A 77 -23.94 -11.89 -22.44
CA THR A 77 -24.13 -10.45 -22.56
C THR A 77 -24.21 -9.86 -21.17
N ILE A 78 -23.52 -8.73 -20.97
CA ILE A 78 -23.56 -7.98 -19.72
C ILE A 78 -24.13 -6.58 -20.00
N THR A 79 -24.96 -6.10 -19.08
CA THR A 79 -25.59 -4.79 -19.14
C THR A 79 -25.53 -4.16 -17.75
N ALA A 80 -25.31 -2.85 -17.69
CA ALA A 80 -25.37 -2.12 -16.44
C ALA A 80 -26.80 -2.19 -15.84
N TYR A 81 -26.88 -2.52 -14.54
CA TYR A 81 -28.15 -2.58 -13.81
C TYR A 81 -28.49 -1.26 -13.12
N ALA A 82 -27.50 -0.63 -12.48
CA ALA A 82 -27.62 0.66 -11.81
C ALA A 82 -26.26 1.39 -11.82
N HIS A 83 -26.30 2.72 -11.69
CA HIS A 83 -25.12 3.60 -11.58
C HIS A 83 -25.15 4.37 -10.26
N ASP A 84 -24.07 5.09 -9.95
CA ASP A 84 -23.96 6.03 -8.83
C ASP A 84 -24.14 5.42 -7.42
N LEU A 85 -23.80 4.14 -7.27
CA LEU A 85 -23.80 3.45 -5.98
C LEU A 85 -22.54 3.79 -5.17
N ALA A 86 -22.71 4.10 -3.89
CA ALA A 86 -21.61 4.43 -2.98
C ALA A 86 -21.01 3.15 -2.37
N ASN A 87 -19.88 2.69 -2.91
CA ASN A 87 -19.09 1.55 -2.41
C ASN A 87 -19.92 0.27 -2.12
N PRO A 88 -20.71 -0.23 -3.09
CA PRO A 88 -21.54 -1.42 -2.88
C PRO A 88 -20.67 -2.65 -2.60
N ARG A 89 -21.09 -3.50 -1.64
CA ARG A 89 -20.35 -4.70 -1.24
C ARG A 89 -21.14 -6.00 -1.42
N THR A 90 -22.42 -5.99 -1.08
CA THR A 90 -23.25 -7.19 -1.06
C THR A 90 -24.54 -6.90 -1.80
N VAL A 91 -24.91 -7.80 -2.73
CA VAL A 91 -26.17 -7.72 -3.46
C VAL A 91 -27.05 -8.90 -3.07
N HIS A 92 -28.35 -8.66 -2.88
CA HIS A 92 -29.32 -9.71 -2.54
C HIS A 92 -30.64 -9.50 -3.28
N THR A 93 -31.02 -10.48 -4.10
CA THR A 93 -32.29 -10.46 -4.85
C THR A 93 -33.41 -11.06 -4.01
N LEU A 94 -34.50 -10.31 -3.85
CA LEU A 94 -35.70 -10.74 -3.16
C LEU A 94 -36.65 -11.54 -4.09
N PRO A 95 -37.57 -12.37 -3.55
CA PRO A 95 -38.50 -13.15 -4.35
C PRO A 95 -39.46 -12.33 -5.24
N ASN A 96 -39.66 -11.05 -4.92
CA ASN A 96 -40.46 -10.12 -5.72
C ASN A 96 -39.67 -9.47 -6.86
N GLY A 97 -38.36 -9.73 -6.98
CA GLY A 97 -37.49 -9.20 -8.03
C GLY A 97 -36.71 -7.94 -7.65
N ASP A 98 -36.94 -7.37 -6.46
CA ASP A 98 -36.15 -6.24 -5.96
C ASP A 98 -34.72 -6.68 -5.62
N VAL A 99 -33.75 -5.78 -5.80
CA VAL A 99 -32.34 -6.00 -5.48
C VAL A 99 -31.93 -5.07 -4.35
N LEU A 100 -31.52 -5.65 -3.22
CA LEU A 100 -30.87 -4.94 -2.13
C LEU A 100 -29.37 -4.83 -2.46
N VAL A 101 -28.82 -3.62 -2.36
CA VAL A 101 -27.42 -3.29 -2.66
C VAL A 101 -26.81 -2.52 -1.51
#